data_AF-A0A1Q7CXX8-F1
#
_entry.id   AF-A0A1Q7CXX8-F1
#
_cell.length_a   1.000
_cell.length_b   1.000
_cell.length_c   1.000
_cell.angle_alpha   90.00
_cell.angle_beta   90.00
_cell.angle_gamma   90.00
#
_symmetry.space_group_name_H-M   'P 1'
#
loop_
_entity.id
_entity.type
_entity.pdbx_description
1 polymer ?
#
loop_
_entity_poly.entity_id
_entity_poly.type
_entity_poly.pdbx_seq_one_letter_code
_entity_poly.pdbx_strand_id
1 'polypeptide(L)'
;MMNYSKIAKACFDNSTKLTESANILFKHKKHELGLFTLLTSLEELQKAIFCLFVHRRWSLPSLISLVFSDHEVKATLFYEMFVARTFAVYDNMGFLNGKPINKINLKDLVYKHKQEVSKHKSLREGCLFVNKHGILDVPKNPGKINALKVKTNKEIEALIGIFKILQGYSFRYQTNNFHFYHKKGVSTIQFDEI
;
A
#
# COMPACT_ATOMS: atom_id res chain seq x y z
N MET A 1 -8.62 23.53 4.14
CA MET A 1 -8.42 22.19 4.72
C MET A 1 -8.17 21.21 3.59
N MET A 2 -7.12 20.38 3.65
CA MET A 2 -6.76 19.48 2.54
C MET A 2 -7.81 18.37 2.37
N ASN A 3 -8.32 18.16 1.15
CA ASN A 3 -9.34 17.16 0.88
C ASN A 3 -8.70 15.80 0.57
N TYR A 4 -8.49 15.00 1.61
CA TYR A 4 -7.85 13.68 1.50
C TYR A 4 -8.64 12.68 0.64
N SER A 5 -9.97 12.80 0.55
CA SER A 5 -10.78 11.96 -0.35
C SER A 5 -10.47 12.24 -1.83
N LYS A 6 -10.28 13.53 -2.19
CA LYS A 6 -9.88 13.91 -3.54
C LYS A 6 -8.45 13.42 -3.87
N ILE A 7 -7.52 13.52 -2.93
CA ILE A 7 -6.15 13.00 -3.09
C ILE A 7 -6.17 11.48 -3.23
N ALA A 8 -6.96 10.78 -2.41
CA ALA A 8 -7.14 9.34 -2.50
C ALA A 8 -7.60 8.92 -3.90
N LYS A 9 -8.60 9.61 -4.46
CA LYS A 9 -9.09 9.37 -5.82
C LYS A 9 -7.99 9.59 -6.87
N ALA A 10 -7.22 10.68 -6.77
CA ALA A 10 -6.12 10.94 -7.71
C ALA A 10 -5.04 9.84 -7.68
N CYS A 11 -4.63 9.38 -6.50
CA CYS A 11 -3.70 8.26 -6.36
C CYS A 11 -4.28 6.95 -6.92
N PHE A 12 -5.56 6.68 -6.71
CA PHE A 12 -6.25 5.52 -7.29
C PHE A 12 -6.29 5.57 -8.83
N ASP A 13 -6.63 6.71 -9.40
CA ASP A 13 -6.67 6.91 -10.85
C ASP A 13 -5.25 6.76 -11.46
N ASN A 14 -4.22 7.26 -10.76
CA ASN A 14 -2.81 7.06 -11.15
C ASN A 14 -2.41 5.58 -11.12
N SER A 15 -2.75 4.86 -10.05
CA SER A 15 -2.51 3.42 -9.95
C SER A 15 -3.13 2.67 -11.14
N THR A 16 -4.38 2.99 -11.49
CA THR A 16 -5.08 2.34 -12.61
C THR A 16 -4.34 2.53 -13.93
N LYS A 17 -3.95 3.77 -14.25
CA LYS A 17 -3.17 4.10 -15.46
C LYS A 17 -1.80 3.42 -15.49
N LEU A 18 -1.13 3.33 -14.34
CA LEU A 18 0.16 2.65 -14.23
C LEU A 18 0.00 1.13 -14.43
N THR A 19 -1.05 0.51 -13.88
CA THR A 19 -1.35 -0.91 -14.15
C THR A 19 -1.56 -1.18 -15.63
N GLU A 20 -2.34 -0.33 -16.32
CA GLU A 20 -2.53 -0.43 -17.77
C GLU A 20 -1.21 -0.30 -18.54
N SER A 21 -0.39 0.69 -18.19
CA SER A 21 0.94 0.92 -18.78
C SER A 21 1.86 -0.29 -18.56
N ALA A 22 1.87 -0.85 -17.35
CA ALA A 22 2.62 -2.05 -17.02
C ALA A 22 2.20 -3.25 -17.88
N ASN A 23 0.89 -3.43 -18.09
CA ASN A 23 0.36 -4.50 -18.92
C ASN A 23 0.78 -4.35 -20.39
N ILE A 24 0.81 -3.13 -20.93
CA ILE A 24 1.35 -2.85 -22.27
C ILE A 24 2.84 -3.23 -22.33
N LEU A 25 3.64 -2.79 -21.36
CA LEU A 25 5.07 -3.11 -21.30
C LEU A 25 5.32 -4.62 -21.26
N PHE A 26 4.54 -5.37 -20.48
CA PHE A 26 4.62 -6.83 -20.48
C PHE A 26 4.27 -7.46 -21.83
N LYS A 27 3.26 -6.95 -22.55
CA LYS A 27 2.92 -7.41 -23.91
C LYS A 27 4.07 -7.19 -24.89
N HIS A 28 4.79 -6.08 -24.76
CA HIS A 28 5.97 -5.76 -25.57
C HIS A 28 7.28 -6.38 -25.06
N LYS A 29 7.20 -7.39 -24.16
CA LYS A 29 8.35 -8.08 -23.57
C LYS A 29 9.35 -7.14 -22.86
N LYS A 30 8.89 -5.97 -22.43
CA LYS A 30 9.64 -5.04 -21.56
C LYS A 30 9.37 -5.41 -20.11
N HIS A 31 9.80 -6.61 -19.73
CA HIS A 31 9.38 -7.25 -18.48
C HIS A 31 9.80 -6.48 -17.23
N GLU A 32 11.00 -5.92 -17.26
CA GLU A 32 11.59 -5.13 -16.17
C GLU A 32 10.82 -3.82 -15.94
N LEU A 33 10.62 -3.05 -17.02
CA LEU A 33 9.84 -1.81 -16.99
C LEU A 33 8.38 -2.08 -16.62
N GLY A 34 7.82 -3.19 -17.12
CA GLY A 34 6.48 -3.65 -16.76
C GLY A 34 6.37 -3.91 -15.26
N LEU A 35 7.33 -4.64 -14.68
CA LEU A 35 7.34 -4.93 -13.24
C LEU A 35 7.54 -3.67 -12.40
N PHE A 36 8.45 -2.79 -12.78
CA PHE A 36 8.64 -1.50 -12.11
C PHE A 36 7.37 -0.66 -12.09
N THR A 37 6.75 -0.50 -13.27
CA THR A 37 5.51 0.28 -13.42
C THR A 37 4.38 -0.34 -12.59
N LEU A 38 4.31 -1.68 -12.53
CA LEU A 38 3.31 -2.39 -11.74
C LEU A 38 3.53 -2.21 -10.23
N LEU A 39 4.77 -2.28 -9.74
CA LEU A 39 5.09 -2.00 -8.34
C LEU A 39 4.81 -0.54 -7.97
N THR A 40 5.03 0.39 -8.89
CA THR A 40 4.71 1.81 -8.71
C THR A 40 3.19 2.02 -8.64
N SER A 41 2.42 1.30 -9.46
CA SER A 41 0.95 1.27 -9.35
C SER A 41 0.50 0.82 -7.96
N LEU A 42 1.06 -0.29 -7.46
CA LEU A 42 0.74 -0.78 -6.12
C LEU A 42 1.02 0.29 -5.06
N GLU A 43 2.16 0.98 -5.13
CA GLU A 43 2.52 2.06 -4.22
C GLU A 43 1.51 3.22 -4.27
N GLU A 44 1.05 3.65 -5.46
CA GLU A 44 0.02 4.69 -5.59
C GLU A 44 -1.30 4.25 -4.96
N LEU A 45 -1.68 2.97 -5.11
CA LEU A 45 -2.89 2.44 -4.49
C LEU A 45 -2.79 2.39 -2.96
N GLN A 46 -1.62 2.05 -2.41
CA GLN A 46 -1.37 2.12 -0.97
C GLN A 46 -1.51 3.56 -0.46
N LYS A 47 -0.93 4.55 -1.15
CA LYS A 47 -1.11 5.99 -0.82
C LYS A 47 -2.59 6.37 -0.82
N ALA A 48 -3.35 5.89 -1.79
CA ALA A 48 -4.79 6.14 -1.87
C ALA A 48 -5.53 5.65 -0.61
N ILE A 49 -5.21 4.45 -0.13
CA ILE A 49 -5.79 3.88 1.10
C ILE A 49 -5.40 4.69 2.34
N PHE A 50 -4.13 5.08 2.49
CA PHE A 50 -3.71 5.93 3.61
C PHE A 50 -4.41 7.29 3.63
N CYS A 51 -4.62 7.90 2.46
CA CYS A 51 -5.43 9.10 2.33
C CYS A 51 -6.87 8.88 2.80
N LEU A 52 -7.48 7.72 2.51
CA LEU A 52 -8.81 7.38 3.03
C LEU A 52 -8.81 7.21 4.55
N PHE A 53 -7.77 6.63 5.16
CA PHE A 53 -7.67 6.54 6.62
C PHE A 53 -7.68 7.92 7.28
N VAL A 54 -6.94 8.88 6.72
CA VAL A 54 -6.94 10.26 7.24
C VAL A 54 -8.26 10.97 6.96
N HIS A 55 -8.85 10.78 5.77
CA HIS A 55 -10.18 11.31 5.46
C HIS A 55 -11.24 10.84 6.48
N ARG A 56 -11.14 9.58 6.90
CA ARG A 56 -12.02 8.92 7.88
C ARG A 56 -11.65 9.23 9.34
N ARG A 57 -10.61 10.04 9.58
CA ARG A 57 -10.07 10.39 10.91
C ARG A 57 -9.43 9.25 11.70
N TRP A 58 -9.21 8.09 11.07
CA TRP A 58 -8.52 6.96 11.69
C TRP A 58 -7.02 7.21 11.85
N SER A 59 -6.48 8.25 11.20
CA SER A 59 -5.09 8.67 11.35
C SER A 59 -4.94 10.19 11.22
N LEU A 60 -3.76 10.70 11.55
CA LEU A 60 -3.45 12.12 11.52
C LEU A 60 -2.99 12.59 10.12
N PRO A 61 -3.30 13.85 9.75
CA PRO A 61 -2.74 14.54 8.59
C PRO A 61 -1.23 14.38 8.38
N SER A 62 -0.44 14.42 9.46
CA SER A 62 1.02 14.31 9.41
C SER A 62 1.51 12.98 8.84
N LEU A 63 0.71 11.91 8.95
CA LEU A 63 1.04 10.61 8.37
C LEU A 63 1.15 10.69 6.84
N ILE A 64 0.32 11.51 6.18
CA ILE A 64 0.32 11.61 4.72
C ILE A 64 1.64 12.18 4.20
N SER A 65 2.20 13.19 4.88
CA SER A 65 3.49 13.74 4.49
C SER A 65 4.58 12.66 4.50
N LEU A 66 4.57 11.79 5.51
CA LEU A 66 5.54 10.70 5.65
C LEU A 66 5.29 9.57 4.63
N VAL A 67 4.05 9.15 4.42
CA VAL A 67 3.69 8.12 3.43
C VAL A 67 4.10 8.51 2.00
N PHE A 68 4.01 9.81 1.68
CA PHE A 68 4.36 10.34 0.36
C PHE A 68 5.85 10.63 0.20
N SER A 69 6.56 10.99 1.27
CA SER A 69 7.99 11.34 1.21
C SER A 69 8.92 10.16 1.48
N ASP A 70 8.49 9.18 2.27
CA ASP A 70 9.33 8.08 2.75
C ASP A 70 8.74 6.72 2.36
N HIS A 71 9.48 6.02 1.49
CA HIS A 71 9.09 4.70 1.03
C HIS A 71 9.19 3.64 2.14
N GLU A 72 10.14 3.76 3.06
CA GLU A 72 10.36 2.81 4.15
C GLU A 72 9.23 2.87 5.16
N VAL A 73 8.81 4.07 5.53
CA VAL A 73 7.65 4.30 6.42
C VAL A 73 6.39 3.70 5.80
N LYS A 74 6.12 3.99 4.52
CA LYS A 74 4.94 3.46 3.83
C LYS A 74 4.96 1.93 3.76
N ALA A 75 6.08 1.32 3.38
CA ALA A 75 6.20 -0.14 3.27
C ALA A 75 6.01 -0.81 4.64
N THR A 76 6.58 -0.24 5.70
CA THR A 76 6.44 -0.75 7.07
C THR A 76 5.00 -0.66 7.54
N LEU A 77 4.34 0.49 7.37
CA LEU A 77 2.95 0.67 7.75
C LEU A 77 2.05 -0.30 6.99
N PHE A 78 2.28 -0.46 5.69
CA PHE A 78 1.52 -1.39 4.88
C PHE A 78 1.70 -2.84 5.36
N TYR A 79 2.93 -3.25 5.65
CA TYR A 79 3.22 -4.58 6.20
C TYR A 79 2.49 -4.79 7.53
N GLU A 80 2.65 -3.89 8.49
CA GLU A 80 2.05 -4.05 9.82
C GLU A 80 0.53 -4.11 9.76
N MET A 81 -0.08 -3.31 8.89
CA MET A 81 -1.53 -3.23 8.77
C MET A 81 -2.14 -4.40 8.02
N PHE A 82 -1.57 -4.77 6.86
CA PHE A 82 -2.20 -5.71 5.94
C PHE A 82 -1.53 -7.09 5.91
N VAL A 83 -0.24 -7.19 6.23
CA VAL A 83 0.50 -8.46 6.21
C VAL A 83 0.56 -9.08 7.61
N ALA A 84 1.01 -8.31 8.61
CA ALA A 84 1.03 -8.74 10.01
C ALA A 84 -0.36 -8.70 10.67
N ARG A 85 -1.33 -8.02 10.03
CA ARG A 85 -2.75 -7.96 10.45
C ARG A 85 -2.93 -7.42 11.86
N THR A 86 -2.17 -6.40 12.19
CA THR A 86 -2.20 -5.79 13.52
C THR A 86 -3.05 -4.52 13.57
N PHE A 87 -3.66 -4.14 12.44
CA PHE A 87 -4.45 -2.92 12.35
C PHE A 87 -5.92 -3.17 12.68
N ALA A 88 -6.41 -2.37 13.62
CA ALA A 88 -7.81 -2.28 13.99
C ALA A 88 -8.19 -0.80 14.08
N VAL A 89 -9.49 -0.51 13.99
CA VAL A 89 -10.02 0.82 14.30
C VAL A 89 -10.95 0.68 15.49
N TYR A 90 -10.77 1.55 16.47
CA TYR A 90 -11.60 1.66 17.68
C TYR A 90 -11.89 3.14 17.94
N ASP A 91 -13.13 3.52 18.26
CA ASP A 91 -13.55 4.91 18.53
C ASP A 91 -13.07 5.93 17.47
N ASN A 92 -13.23 5.59 16.18
CA ASN A 92 -12.76 6.38 15.03
C ASN A 92 -11.23 6.65 15.01
N MET A 93 -10.43 5.87 15.73
CA MET A 93 -8.98 5.95 15.74
C MET A 93 -8.37 4.62 15.30
N GLY A 94 -7.35 4.68 14.45
CA GLY A 94 -6.59 3.51 14.04
C GLY A 94 -5.59 3.09 15.12
N PHE A 95 -5.48 1.79 15.33
CA PHE A 95 -4.55 1.15 16.23
C PHE A 95 -3.69 0.17 15.44
N LEU A 96 -2.39 0.16 15.70
CA LEU A 96 -1.46 -0.83 15.18
C LEU A 96 -0.90 -1.60 16.37
N ASN A 97 -1.13 -2.91 16.40
CA ASN A 97 -0.69 -3.79 17.48
C ASN A 97 -1.14 -3.27 18.87
N GLY A 98 -2.40 -2.86 18.97
CA GLY A 98 -3.01 -2.32 20.20
C GLY A 98 -2.57 -0.91 20.59
N LYS A 99 -1.72 -0.23 19.81
CA LYS A 99 -1.29 1.16 20.08
C LYS A 99 -1.95 2.13 19.10
N PRO A 100 -2.50 3.27 19.56
CA PRO A 100 -3.01 4.32 18.68
C PRO A 100 -1.96 4.76 17.65
N ILE A 101 -2.33 4.84 16.38
CA ILE A 101 -1.40 5.13 15.28
C ILE A 101 -0.66 6.47 15.45
N ASN A 102 -1.32 7.44 16.07
CA ASN A 102 -0.77 8.76 16.38
C ASN A 102 0.26 8.76 17.53
N LYS A 103 0.33 7.67 18.31
CA LYS A 103 1.31 7.48 19.40
C LYS A 103 2.47 6.56 18.99
N ILE A 104 2.50 6.10 17.73
CA ILE A 104 3.56 5.22 17.24
C ILE A 104 4.74 6.07 16.78
N ASN A 105 5.92 5.78 17.33
CA ASN A 105 7.15 6.28 16.77
C ASN A 105 7.46 5.53 15.47
N LEU A 106 7.24 6.19 14.33
CA LEU A 106 7.45 5.59 13.01
C LEU A 106 8.91 5.23 12.75
N LYS A 107 9.88 5.96 13.34
CA LYS A 107 11.31 5.61 13.20
C LYS A 107 11.62 4.28 13.88
N ASP A 108 11.10 4.07 15.09
CA ASP A 108 11.30 2.81 15.83
C ASP A 108 10.59 1.65 15.12
N LEU A 109 9.40 1.92 14.56
CA LEU A 109 8.67 0.94 13.75
C LEU A 109 9.47 0.53 12.51
N VAL A 110 9.99 1.49 11.74
CA VAL A 110 10.86 1.19 10.58
C VAL A 110 12.12 0.44 11.01
N TYR A 111 12.75 0.83 12.12
CA TYR A 111 13.93 0.15 12.64
C TYR A 111 13.66 -1.33 12.98
N LYS A 112 12.52 -1.62 13.62
CA LYS A 112 12.10 -2.99 13.96
C LYS A 112 11.92 -3.87 12.72
N HIS A 113 11.46 -3.29 11.61
CA HIS A 113 11.17 -4.00 10.36
C HIS A 113 12.25 -3.78 9.29
N LYS A 114 13.47 -3.39 9.70
CA LYS A 114 14.55 -3.00 8.79
C LYS A 114 14.88 -4.05 7.73
N GLN A 115 14.77 -5.35 8.06
CA GLN A 115 15.06 -6.42 7.10
C GLN A 115 13.99 -6.52 6.00
N GLU A 116 12.71 -6.48 6.37
CA GLU A 116 11.58 -6.50 5.44
C GLU A 116 11.55 -5.24 4.58
N VAL A 117 11.81 -4.08 5.19
CA VAL A 117 11.95 -2.79 4.53
C VAL A 117 13.08 -2.83 3.51
N SER A 118 14.27 -3.28 3.92
CA SER A 118 15.41 -3.39 3.02
C SER A 118 15.10 -4.30 1.85
N LYS A 119 14.36 -5.41 2.06
CA LYS A 119 13.96 -6.29 0.96
C LYS A 119 13.01 -5.61 -0.03
N HIS A 120 12.00 -4.89 0.46
CA HIS A 120 11.05 -4.18 -0.41
C HIS A 120 11.72 -3.02 -1.16
N LYS A 121 12.57 -2.26 -0.46
CA LYS A 121 13.39 -1.20 -1.02
C LYS A 121 14.34 -1.74 -2.09
N SER A 122 15.12 -2.80 -1.79
CA SER A 122 16.00 -3.43 -2.78
C SER A 122 15.26 -4.01 -3.98
N LEU A 123 14.04 -4.54 -3.80
CA LEU A 123 13.21 -4.99 -4.91
C LEU A 123 12.79 -3.83 -5.82
N ARG A 124 12.39 -2.68 -5.25
CA ARG A 124 12.02 -1.50 -6.02
C ARG A 124 13.23 -0.79 -6.63
N GLU A 125 14.32 -0.64 -5.87
CA GLU A 125 15.58 -0.05 -6.31
C GLU A 125 16.26 -0.90 -7.38
N GLY A 126 16.20 -2.22 -7.28
CA GLY A 126 16.60 -3.10 -8.37
C GLY A 126 15.78 -2.85 -9.65
N CYS A 127 14.51 -2.47 -9.50
CA CYS A 127 13.65 -2.13 -10.62
C CYS A 127 13.75 -0.65 -11.07
N LEU A 128 14.44 0.23 -10.34
CA LEU A 128 14.63 1.64 -10.70
C LEU A 128 15.76 1.74 -11.74
N PHE A 129 15.44 2.27 -12.93
CA PHE A 129 16.41 2.48 -13.98
C PHE A 129 17.29 3.68 -13.62
N VAL A 130 18.62 3.43 -13.59
CA VAL A 130 19.71 4.35 -13.22
C VAL A 130 19.93 4.44 -11.71
N ASN A 131 20.69 3.49 -11.16
CA ASN A 131 21.59 3.84 -10.05
C ASN A 131 22.49 5.01 -10.53
N LYS A 132 23.22 5.70 -9.65
CA LYS A 132 24.12 6.82 -10.03
C LYS A 132 25.13 6.51 -11.17
N HIS A 133 25.23 5.26 -11.62
CA HIS A 133 26.07 4.77 -12.71
C HIS A 133 25.29 4.31 -13.96
N GLY A 134 23.98 4.52 -14.08
CA GLY A 134 23.23 4.14 -15.29
C GLY A 134 22.80 2.68 -15.38
N ILE A 135 23.03 1.88 -14.33
CA ILE A 135 22.84 0.43 -14.38
C ILE A 135 21.43 0.03 -13.94
N LEU A 136 20.92 -0.96 -14.64
CA LEU A 136 19.68 -1.66 -14.41
C LEU A 136 19.87 -2.91 -13.57
N ASP A 137 19.32 -2.93 -12.36
CA ASP A 137 19.50 -4.05 -11.43
C ASP A 137 18.23 -4.89 -11.24
N VAL A 138 17.59 -5.23 -12.35
CA VAL A 138 16.29 -5.92 -12.34
C VAL A 138 16.53 -7.43 -12.28
N PRO A 139 15.67 -8.23 -11.59
CA PRO A 139 15.78 -9.68 -11.64
C PRO A 139 15.76 -10.20 -13.08
N LYS A 140 16.91 -10.66 -13.58
CA LYS A 140 17.03 -11.15 -14.98
C LYS A 140 16.34 -12.49 -15.21
N ASN A 141 15.93 -13.18 -14.15
CA ASN A 141 15.27 -14.48 -14.23
C ASN A 141 13.77 -14.29 -14.58
N PRO A 142 13.31 -14.77 -15.76
CA PRO A 142 11.92 -14.60 -16.20
C PRO A 142 10.90 -15.22 -15.24
N GLY A 143 11.24 -16.34 -14.60
CA GLY A 143 10.39 -17.00 -13.60
C GLY A 143 10.18 -16.12 -12.36
N LYS A 144 11.23 -15.44 -11.88
CA LYS A 144 11.12 -14.49 -10.76
C LYS A 144 10.26 -13.27 -11.13
N ILE A 145 10.42 -12.73 -12.34
CA ILE A 145 9.59 -11.61 -12.81
C ILE A 145 8.11 -12.03 -12.86
N ASN A 146 7.82 -13.20 -13.44
CA ASN A 146 6.44 -13.66 -13.56
C ASN A 146 5.81 -13.93 -12.18
N ALA A 147 6.55 -14.53 -11.25
CA ALA A 147 6.08 -14.76 -9.88
C ALA A 147 5.75 -13.44 -9.17
N LEU A 148 6.62 -12.42 -9.31
CA LEU A 148 6.36 -11.08 -8.75
C LEU A 148 5.17 -10.41 -9.41
N LYS A 149 5.05 -10.45 -10.75
CA LYS A 149 3.90 -9.93 -11.47
C LYS A 149 2.59 -10.52 -10.97
N VAL A 150 2.50 -11.85 -10.85
CA VAL A 150 1.30 -12.54 -10.37
C VAL A 150 0.99 -12.13 -8.93
N LYS A 151 2.00 -12.09 -8.06
CA LYS A 151 1.82 -11.66 -6.66
C LYS A 151 1.30 -10.22 -6.58
N THR A 152 1.94 -9.29 -7.27
CA THR A 152 1.59 -7.86 -7.25
C THR A 152 0.19 -7.62 -7.80
N ASN A 153 -0.21 -8.31 -8.87
CA ASN A 153 -1.57 -8.20 -9.40
C ASN A 153 -2.65 -8.65 -8.40
N LYS A 154 -2.43 -9.76 -7.68
CA LYS A 154 -3.34 -10.22 -6.62
C LYS A 154 -3.47 -9.20 -5.50
N GLU A 155 -2.35 -8.58 -5.13
CA GLU A 155 -2.32 -7.53 -4.10
C GLU A 155 -3.07 -6.28 -4.56
N ILE A 156 -2.85 -5.82 -5.79
CA ILE A 156 -3.58 -4.69 -6.40
C ILE A 156 -5.09 -4.97 -6.41
N GLU A 157 -5.52 -6.16 -6.86
CA GLU A 157 -6.93 -6.54 -6.89
C GLU A 157 -7.56 -6.47 -5.49
N ALA A 158 -6.88 -7.02 -4.49
CA ALA A 158 -7.34 -6.98 -3.10
C ALA A 158 -7.45 -5.53 -2.58
N LEU A 159 -6.44 -4.69 -2.85
CA LEU A 159 -6.42 -3.29 -2.41
C LEU A 159 -7.46 -2.43 -3.14
N ILE A 160 -7.81 -2.73 -4.40
CA ILE A 160 -8.93 -2.10 -5.10
C ILE A 160 -10.24 -2.37 -4.36
N GLY A 161 -10.45 -3.61 -3.90
CA GLY A 161 -11.61 -3.97 -3.09
C GLY A 161 -11.69 -3.14 -1.79
N ILE A 162 -10.57 -3.05 -1.06
CA ILE A 162 -10.45 -2.23 0.14
C ILE A 162 -10.76 -0.76 -0.15
N PHE A 163 -10.13 -0.19 -1.19
CA PHE A 163 -10.34 1.20 -1.58
C PHE A 163 -11.82 1.50 -1.87
N LYS A 164 -12.49 0.64 -2.64
CA LYS A 164 -13.92 0.80 -2.96
C LYS A 164 -14.80 0.75 -1.72
N ILE A 165 -14.52 -0.17 -0.79
CA ILE A 165 -15.24 -0.25 0.49
C ILE A 165 -15.05 1.05 1.28
N LEU A 166 -13.81 1.48 1.45
CA LEU A 166 -13.46 2.69 2.19
C LEU A 166 -13.93 3.99 1.53
N GLN A 167 -14.14 4.01 0.22
CA GLN A 167 -14.64 5.17 -0.52
C GLN A 167 -16.18 5.20 -0.55
N GLY A 168 -16.82 4.07 -0.85
CA GLY A 168 -18.25 3.99 -1.17
C GLY A 168 -19.17 3.86 0.03
N TYR A 169 -18.73 3.27 1.14
CA TYR A 169 -19.60 3.11 2.30
C TYR A 169 -19.60 4.37 3.16
N SER A 170 -20.75 5.04 3.25
CA SER A 170 -21.01 5.92 4.39
C SER A 170 -21.30 5.02 5.59
N PHE A 171 -20.31 4.79 6.44
CA PHE A 171 -20.53 4.24 7.77
C PHE A 171 -21.32 5.29 8.58
N ARG A 172 -22.62 5.46 8.26
CA ARG A 172 -23.56 6.37 8.91
C ARG A 172 -23.96 5.87 10.29
N TYR A 173 -23.77 4.57 10.53
CA TYR A 173 -23.62 4.02 11.86
C TYR A 173 -22.13 4.06 12.17
N GLN A 174 -21.78 4.65 13.32
CA GLN A 174 -20.45 4.56 13.91
C GLN A 174 -20.09 3.08 14.00
N THR A 175 -19.39 2.53 13.01
CA THR A 175 -18.77 1.23 13.16
C THR A 175 -17.62 1.47 14.13
N ASN A 176 -17.85 1.17 15.40
CA ASN A 176 -16.82 1.33 16.42
C ASN A 176 -15.63 0.42 16.13
N ASN A 177 -15.84 -0.69 15.41
CA ASN A 177 -14.80 -1.66 15.09
C ASN A 177 -14.86 -2.17 13.65
N PHE A 178 -13.70 -2.26 13.01
CA PHE A 178 -13.50 -3.20 11.90
C PHE A 178 -12.11 -3.81 11.99
N HIS A 179 -12.01 -5.04 11.50
CA HIS A 179 -10.81 -5.84 11.47
C HIS A 179 -10.46 -6.17 10.04
N PHE A 180 -9.16 -6.12 9.74
CA PHE A 180 -8.65 -6.55 8.45
C PHE A 180 -8.03 -7.94 8.57
N TYR A 181 -8.56 -8.90 7.80
CA TYR A 181 -8.03 -10.26 7.71
C TYR A 181 -7.62 -10.58 6.28
N HIS A 182 -6.54 -11.34 6.10
CA HIS A 182 -6.19 -11.88 4.80
C HIS A 182 -5.99 -13.39 4.89
N LYS A 183 -6.90 -14.22 4.36
CA LYS A 183 -6.81 -15.69 4.47
C LYS A 183 -6.91 -16.32 3.08
N LYS A 184 -5.93 -17.16 2.72
CA LYS A 184 -5.88 -17.89 1.44
C LYS A 184 -5.99 -16.98 0.19
N GLY A 185 -5.36 -15.80 0.21
CA GLY A 185 -5.39 -14.87 -0.92
C GLY A 185 -6.61 -13.94 -0.96
N VAL A 186 -7.53 -14.07 0.00
CA VAL A 186 -8.70 -13.19 0.13
C VAL A 186 -8.45 -12.19 1.25
N SER A 187 -8.48 -10.91 0.92
CA SER A 187 -8.53 -9.80 1.89
C SER A 187 -9.97 -9.53 2.28
N THR A 188 -10.28 -9.65 3.55
CA THR A 188 -11.59 -9.43 4.15
C THR A 188 -11.48 -8.25 5.11
N ILE A 189 -12.32 -7.24 4.90
CA ILE A 189 -12.62 -6.28 5.96
C ILE A 189 -13.86 -6.82 6.64
N GLN A 190 -13.73 -7.21 7.91
CA GLN A 190 -14.85 -7.59 8.74
C GLN A 190 -15.22 -6.38 9.60
N PHE A 191 -16.47 -5.95 9.51
CA PHE A 191 -17.03 -4.99 10.45
C PHE A 191 -17.61 -5.79 11.61
N ASP A 192 -17.37 -5.36 12.85
CA ASP A 192 -18.11 -5.95 13.96
C ASP A 192 -19.56 -5.47 13.84
N GLU A 193 -20.53 -6.39 13.90
CA GLU A 193 -21.93 -6.02 14.01
C GLU A 193 -22.14 -5.25 15.32
N ILE A 194 -22.96 -4.20 15.26
CA ILE A 194 -23.43 -3.46 16.46
C ILE A 194 -24.50 -4.30 17.15
#